data_AF-A0A9N7L3I7-F1
#
_entry.id   AF-A0A9N7L3I7-F1
#
_cell.length_a   1.000
_cell.length_b   1.000
_cell.length_c   1.000
_cell.angle_alpha   90.00
_cell.angle_beta   90.00
_cell.angle_gamma   90.00
#
_symmetry.space_group_name_H-M   'P 1'
#
loop_
_entity.id
_entity.type
_entity.pdbx_description
1 polymer ?
#
loop_
_entity_poly.entity_id
_entity_poly.type
_entity_poly.pdbx_seq_one_letter_code
_entity_poly.pdbx_strand_id
1 'polypeptide(L)'
;MIVCGACVMWVVYAILCAGALVLVVAAKKEVKRSVRKLSECPCPSCGVAYGYWTAAQARERHIAQCEEIQRGRPGYRINFVREWEVECLACGALGYYGFENNRLRGSQELIRGE
;
A
#
# COMPACT_ATOMS: atom_id res chain seq x y z
N MET A 1 -5.73 -45.51 20.80
CA MET A 1 -5.03 -44.55 19.92
C MET A 1 -4.88 -43.25 20.68
N ILE A 2 -3.74 -43.05 21.35
CA ILE A 2 -3.47 -41.80 22.05
C ILE A 2 -2.95 -40.84 20.98
N VAL A 3 -3.79 -39.92 20.53
CA VAL A 3 -3.33 -38.76 19.77
C VAL A 3 -2.42 -37.99 20.73
N CYS A 4 -1.12 -38.10 20.53
CA CYS A 4 -0.11 -37.48 21.39
C CYS A 4 -0.33 -35.96 21.33
N GLY A 5 -0.46 -35.27 22.46
CA GLY A 5 -0.74 -33.83 22.51
C GLY A 5 0.24 -33.00 21.67
N ALA A 6 1.47 -33.47 21.50
CA ALA A 6 2.47 -32.90 20.59
C ALA A 6 2.01 -32.91 19.12
N CYS A 7 1.41 -34.00 18.63
CA CYS A 7 0.90 -34.08 17.25
C CYS A 7 -0.20 -33.04 17.00
N VAL A 8 -1.08 -32.81 17.97
CA VAL A 8 -2.14 -31.79 17.86
C VAL A 8 -1.53 -30.39 17.78
N MET A 9 -0.52 -30.10 18.62
CA MET A 9 0.18 -28.81 18.61
C MET A 9 0.88 -28.52 17.28
N TRP A 10 1.56 -29.52 16.70
CA TRP A 10 2.22 -29.36 15.39
C TRP A 10 1.22 -29.11 14.26
N VAL A 11 0.07 -29.79 14.28
CA VAL A 11 -0.99 -29.58 13.28
C VAL A 11 -1.56 -28.18 13.40
N VAL A 12 -1.87 -27.71 14.62
CA VAL A 12 -2.36 -26.35 14.85
C VAL A 12 -1.33 -25.31 14.41
N TYR A 13 -0.05 -25.50 14.76
CA TYR A 13 1.03 -24.60 14.33
C TYR A 13 1.15 -24.55 12.80
N ALA A 14 1.12 -25.69 12.13
CA ALA A 14 1.18 -25.76 10.67
C ALA A 14 0.00 -25.03 10.01
N ILE A 15 -1.21 -25.17 10.56
CA ILE A 15 -2.40 -24.45 10.08
C ILE A 15 -2.24 -22.94 10.26
N LEU A 16 -1.75 -22.48 11.42
CA LEU A 16 -1.52 -21.06 11.67
C LEU A 16 -0.47 -20.47 10.72
N CYS A 17 0.65 -21.18 10.51
CA CYS A 17 1.68 -20.77 9.56
C CYS A 17 1.15 -20.72 8.12
N ALA A 18 0.39 -21.73 7.69
CA ALA A 18 -0.22 -21.75 6.37
C ALA A 18 -1.21 -20.59 6.20
N GLY A 19 -2.05 -20.32 7.21
CA GLY A 19 -2.96 -19.18 7.22
C GLY A 19 -2.24 -17.83 7.10
N ALA A 20 -1.19 -17.62 7.89
CA ALA A 20 -0.37 -16.40 7.81
C ALA A 20 0.26 -16.23 6.41
N LEU A 21 0.74 -17.31 5.81
CA LEU A 21 1.35 -17.27 4.48
C LEU A 21 0.35 -16.90 3.39
N VAL A 22 -0.88 -17.44 3.46
CA VAL A 22 -1.98 -17.06 2.55
C VAL A 22 -2.31 -15.57 2.67
N LEU A 23 -2.39 -15.02 3.89
CA LEU A 23 -2.66 -13.60 4.11
C LEU A 23 -1.55 -12.70 3.52
N VAL A 24 -0.28 -13.07 3.71
CA VAL A 24 0.86 -12.34 3.14
C VAL A 24 0.82 -12.36 1.61
N VAL A 25 0.51 -13.51 1.00
CA VAL A 25 0.39 -13.63 -0.46
C VAL A 25 -0.76 -12.80 -1.00
N ALA A 26 -1.92 -12.82 -0.33
CA ALA A 26 -3.08 -12.00 -0.69
C ALA A 26 -2.74 -10.50 -0.64
N ALA A 27 -2.15 -10.04 0.46
CA ALA A 27 -1.74 -8.64 0.62
C ALA A 27 -0.74 -8.19 -0.47
N LYS A 28 0.26 -9.03 -0.78
CA LYS A 28 1.22 -8.75 -1.88
C LYS A 28 0.53 -8.65 -3.24
N LYS A 29 -0.49 -9.45 -3.49
CA LYS A 29 -1.24 -9.44 -4.76
C LYS A 29 -2.07 -8.16 -4.91
N GLU A 30 -2.72 -7.71 -3.84
CA GLU A 30 -3.48 -6.44 -3.84
C GLU A 30 -2.56 -5.25 -4.08
N VAL A 31 -1.44 -5.20 -3.35
CA VAL A 31 -0.41 -4.17 -3.53
C VAL A 31 0.07 -4.09 -4.98
N LYS A 32 0.43 -5.23 -5.58
CA LYS A 32 0.89 -5.27 -6.98
C LYS A 32 -0.17 -4.74 -7.94
N ARG A 33 -1.45 -5.05 -7.67
CA ARG A 33 -2.58 -4.55 -8.48
C ARG A 33 -2.71 -3.03 -8.36
N SER A 34 -2.59 -2.46 -7.17
CA SER A 34 -2.67 -1.01 -6.97
C SER A 34 -1.50 -0.26 -7.58
N VAL A 35 -0.26 -0.76 -7.43
CA VAL A 35 0.91 -0.18 -8.11
C VAL A 35 0.71 -0.21 -9.63
N ARG A 36 0.21 -1.33 -10.18
CA ARG A 36 -0.09 -1.42 -11.60
C ARG A 36 -1.17 -0.43 -12.05
N LYS A 37 -2.26 -0.31 -11.30
CA LYS A 37 -3.31 0.67 -11.60
C LYS A 37 -2.77 2.10 -11.62
N LEU A 38 -2.03 2.49 -10.58
CA LEU A 38 -1.40 3.81 -10.51
C LEU A 38 -0.44 4.04 -11.69
N SER A 39 0.32 3.02 -12.10
CA SER A 39 1.24 3.14 -13.23
C SER A 39 0.55 3.43 -14.57
N GLU A 40 -0.69 2.99 -14.71
CA GLU A 40 -1.54 3.18 -15.89
C GLU A 40 -2.39 4.47 -15.78
N CYS A 41 -2.47 5.11 -14.61
CA CYS A 41 -3.21 6.34 -14.42
C CYS A 41 -2.51 7.53 -15.10
N PRO A 42 -3.25 8.36 -15.87
CA PRO A 42 -2.71 9.60 -16.42
C PRO A 42 -2.58 10.65 -15.31
N CYS A 43 -1.51 11.45 -15.37
CA CYS A 43 -1.35 12.61 -14.52
C CYS A 43 -2.46 13.64 -14.79
N PRO A 44 -3.16 14.15 -13.75
CA PRO A 44 -4.24 15.12 -13.95
C PRO A 44 -3.76 16.47 -14.53
N SER A 45 -2.46 16.78 -14.40
CA SER A 45 -1.89 18.04 -14.90
C SER A 45 -1.37 17.98 -16.33
N CYS A 46 -0.70 16.89 -16.73
CA CYS A 46 -0.07 16.78 -18.05
C CYS A 46 -0.58 15.61 -18.90
N GLY A 47 -1.44 14.74 -18.37
CA GLY A 47 -2.01 13.58 -19.06
C GLY A 47 -1.06 12.39 -19.24
N VAL A 48 0.24 12.54 -18.95
CA VAL A 48 1.23 11.46 -19.09
C VAL A 48 1.03 10.42 -17.98
N ALA A 49 1.09 9.14 -18.33
CA ALA A 49 0.99 8.06 -17.35
C ALA A 49 2.20 8.05 -16.40
N TYR A 50 1.98 7.76 -15.12
CA TYR A 50 3.07 7.75 -14.13
C TYR A 50 4.13 6.67 -14.39
N GLY A 51 3.73 5.52 -14.94
CA GLY A 51 4.63 4.40 -15.15
C GLY A 51 4.94 3.63 -13.86
N TYR A 52 5.49 2.43 -14.03
CA TYR A 52 5.62 1.46 -12.94
C TYR A 52 6.59 1.92 -11.84
N TRP A 53 7.73 2.47 -12.23
CA TRP A 53 8.77 2.88 -11.29
C TRP A 53 8.30 4.00 -10.36
N THR A 54 7.62 5.01 -10.90
CA THR A 54 7.06 6.11 -10.11
C THR A 54 5.97 5.62 -9.16
N ALA A 55 5.11 4.72 -9.63
CA ALA A 55 4.09 4.11 -8.78
C ALA A 55 4.68 3.26 -7.65
N ALA A 56 5.74 2.49 -7.92
CA ALA A 56 6.44 1.70 -6.92
C ALA A 56 7.17 2.59 -5.90
N GLN A 57 7.84 3.64 -6.37
CA GLN A 57 8.56 4.58 -5.52
C GLN A 57 7.62 5.36 -4.60
N ALA A 58 6.45 5.78 -5.09
CA ALA A 58 5.43 6.44 -4.25
C ALA A 58 4.99 5.56 -3.08
N ARG A 59 4.82 4.25 -3.33
CA ARG A 59 4.52 3.28 -2.28
C ARG A 59 5.66 3.16 -1.27
N GLU A 60 6.90 3.05 -1.72
CA GLU A 60 8.06 2.95 -0.83
C GLU A 60 8.21 4.21 0.04
N ARG A 61 8.01 5.39 -0.53
CA ARG A 61 7.97 6.66 0.22
C ARG A 61 6.87 6.65 1.29
N HIS A 62 5.68 6.18 0.95
CA HIS A 62 4.58 6.07 1.93
C HIS A 62 4.93 5.12 3.09
N ILE A 63 5.52 3.96 2.80
CA ILE A 63 5.96 3.02 3.85
C ILE A 63 7.01 3.67 4.75
N ALA A 64 8.01 4.34 4.17
CA ALA A 64 9.04 5.04 4.93
C ALA A 64 8.46 6.13 5.84
N GLN A 65 7.48 6.91 5.34
CA GLN A 65 6.75 7.89 6.13
C GLN A 65 6.01 7.24 7.31
N CYS A 66 5.33 6.12 7.08
CA CYS A 66 4.66 5.38 8.16
C CYS A 66 5.66 4.91 9.22
N GLU A 67 6.79 4.33 8.81
CA GLU A 67 7.83 3.87 9.74
C GLU A 67 8.44 5.01 10.56
N GLU A 68 8.66 6.17 9.93
CA GLU A 68 9.20 7.35 10.59
C GLU A 68 8.21 7.91 11.63
N ILE A 69 6.92 8.01 11.28
CA ILE A 69 5.87 8.42 12.22
C ILE A 69 5.79 7.42 13.39
N GLN A 70 5.89 6.12 13.11
CA GLN A 70 5.80 5.08 14.14
C GLN A 70 6.99 5.12 15.09
N ARG A 71 8.21 5.39 14.56
CA ARG A 71 9.41 5.60 15.36
C ARG A 71 9.33 6.86 16.22
N GLY A 72 8.83 7.96 15.66
CA GLY A 72 8.68 9.23 16.38
C GLY A 72 7.56 9.24 17.41
N ARG A 73 6.52 8.42 17.21
CA ARG A 73 5.34 8.34 18.09
C ARG A 73 4.90 6.88 18.27
N PRO A 74 5.58 6.11 19.12
CA PRO A 74 5.18 4.74 19.42
C PRO A 74 3.75 4.73 19.99
N GLY A 75 2.85 3.96 19.37
CA GLY A 75 1.43 3.87 19.75
C GLY A 75 0.49 4.80 18.98
N TYR A 76 1.00 5.68 18.10
CA TYR A 76 0.17 6.47 17.22
C TYR A 76 -0.53 5.58 16.19
N ARG A 77 -1.86 5.71 16.07
CA ARG A 77 -2.63 5.00 15.05
C ARG A 77 -2.38 5.65 13.69
N ILE A 78 -1.43 5.07 12.96
CA ILE A 78 -1.16 5.47 11.58
C ILE A 78 -2.27 4.91 10.71
N ASN A 79 -2.92 5.79 9.93
CA ASN A 79 -3.81 5.33 8.88
C ASN A 79 -2.96 4.87 7.69
N PHE A 80 -2.64 3.58 7.65
CA PHE A 80 -1.89 2.93 6.56
C PHE A 80 -2.65 2.91 5.22
N VAL A 81 -3.90 3.36 5.23
CA VAL A 81 -4.76 3.47 4.05
C VAL A 81 -4.74 4.88 3.45
N ARG A 82 -3.89 5.78 3.98
CA ARG A 82 -3.72 7.13 3.46
C ARG A 82 -3.32 7.11 1.98
N GLU A 83 -3.76 8.15 1.29
CA GLU A 83 -3.44 8.38 -0.11
C GLU A 83 -1.92 8.41 -0.30
N TRP A 84 -1.41 7.68 -1.28
CA TRP A 84 -0.01 7.71 -1.65
C TRP A 84 0.27 9.01 -2.38
N GLU A 85 1.26 9.76 -1.91
CA GLU A 85 1.73 10.95 -2.62
C GLU A 85 2.62 10.53 -3.79
N VAL A 86 2.26 10.97 -4.99
CA VAL A 86 2.92 10.60 -6.24
C VAL A 86 3.30 11.85 -6.99
N GLU A 87 4.58 11.99 -7.29
CA GLU A 87 5.11 13.08 -8.10
C GLU A 87 5.23 12.64 -9.56
N CYS A 88 4.68 13.41 -10.49
CA CYS A 88 4.76 13.09 -11.91
C CYS A 88 6.16 13.41 -12.44
N LEU A 89 6.87 12.41 -12.99
CA LEU A 89 8.21 12.63 -13.56
C LEU A 89 8.21 13.54 -14.80
N ALA A 90 7.07 13.69 -15.49
CA ALA A 90 6.98 14.49 -16.71
C ALA A 90 6.79 15.99 -16.43
N CYS A 91 6.02 16.35 -15.39
CA CYS A 91 5.65 17.74 -15.11
C CYS A 91 5.92 18.20 -13.68
N GLY A 92 6.40 17.33 -12.79
CA GLY A 92 6.63 17.61 -11.37
C GLY A 92 5.36 17.79 -10.54
N ALA A 93 4.16 17.62 -11.13
CA ALA A 93 2.92 17.79 -10.39
C ALA A 93 2.70 16.68 -9.36
N LEU A 94 2.26 17.07 -8.16
CA LEU A 94 1.87 16.15 -7.09
C LEU A 94 0.43 15.67 -7.29
N GLY A 95 0.22 14.37 -7.11
CA GLY A 95 -1.07 13.71 -7.07
C GLY A 95 -1.19 12.82 -5.84
N TYR A 96 -2.42 12.56 -5.42
CA TYR A 96 -2.74 11.72 -4.26
C TYR A 96 -3.54 10.51 -4.72
N TYR A 97 -2.97 9.32 -4.52
CA TYR A 97 -3.55 8.06 -4.96
C TYR A 97 -4.13 7.28 -3.79
N GLY A 98 -5.46 7.15 -3.72
CA GLY A 98 -6.12 6.35 -2.69
C GLY A 98 -5.98 4.85 -2.94
N PHE A 99 -5.36 4.12 -2.01
CA PHE A 99 -5.18 2.68 -2.13
C PHE A 99 -6.53 1.92 -2.14
N GLU A 100 -7.47 2.32 -1.28
CA GLU A 100 -8.81 1.71 -1.17
C GLU A 100 -9.66 1.89 -2.44
N ASN A 101 -9.77 3.13 -2.89
CA ASN A 101 -10.64 3.49 -4.02
C ASN A 101 -9.93 3.34 -5.37
N ASN A 102 -8.61 3.13 -5.38
CA ASN A 102 -7.74 3.12 -6.56
C ASN A 102 -7.96 4.36 -7.45
N ARG A 103 -8.23 5.52 -6.84
CA ARG A 103 -8.44 6.78 -7.54
C ARG A 103 -7.26 7.70 -7.30
N LEU A 104 -6.84 8.35 -8.37
CA LEU A 104 -5.88 9.44 -8.34
C LEU A 104 -6.64 10.76 -8.28
N ARG A 105 -6.28 11.63 -7.34
CA ARG A 105 -6.73 13.02 -7.29
C ARG A 105 -5.56 13.96 -7.54
N GLY A 106 -5.82 15.06 -8.24
CA GLY A 106 -4.84 16.13 -8.37
C GLY A 106 -4.72 16.91 -7.06
N SER A 107 -3.53 17.42 -6.75
CA SER A 107 -3.35 18.33 -5.61
C SER A 107 -4.29 19.56 -5.65
N GLN A 108 -4.64 20.03 -6.85
CA GLN A 108 -5.58 21.14 -7.06
C GLN A 108 -7.02 20.81 -6.61
N GLU A 109 -7.43 19.54 -6.61
CA GLU A 109 -8.76 19.15 -6.14
C GLU A 109 -8.86 19.09 -4.61
N LEU A 110 -7.74 18.87 -3.91
CA LEU A 110 -7.72 18.90 -2.44
C LEU A 110 -7.88 20.34 -1.90
N ILE A 111 -7.37 21.35 -2.61
CA ILE A 111 -7.44 22.76 -2.18
C ILE A 111 -8.85 23.34 -2.38
N ARG A 112 -9.65 22.77 -3.28
CA ARG A 112 -10.99 23.28 -3.63
C ARG A 112 -12.12 22.70 -2.76
N GLY A 113 -11.79 21.82 -1.82
CA GLY A 113 -12.74 21.08 -0.98
C GLY A 113 -12.91 21.61 0.44
N GLU A 114 -12.34 22.77 0.78
CA GLU A 114 -12.60 23.49 2.04
C GLU A 114 -13.62 24.62 1.87
#